data_AF-A0A3D0X5S1-F1
#
_entry.id   AF-A0A3D0X5S1-F1
#
_cell.length_a   1.000
_cell.length_b   1.000
_cell.length_c   1.000
_cell.angle_alpha   90.00
_cell.angle_beta   90.00
_cell.angle_gamma   90.00
#
_symmetry.space_group_name_H-M   'P 1'
#
loop_
_entity.id
_entity.type
_entity.pdbx_description
1 polymer ?
#
loop_
_entity_poly.entity_id
_entity_poly.type
_entity_poly.pdbx_seq_one_letter_code
_entity_poly.pdbx_strand_id
1 'polypeptide(L)'
;DEQRVLEQVYGSYCDNSKGTPQNKIVEVYELSDDERWFFKHKRFISPYLFQQTLYKVRGNILPLRLNSAIHRVFEQTEILRCNYCSVGNRAVRVVFQTRDKLPLPVYRSLIDVDPEDVDSTLKTIMEADMRDPFDLREGNLVRFAVFRTGDAECAVLVTAAKIIADRIDIHAILKMAYSANEAGDISGIVLKDVRHSGIWTDSITVSIRDYWKKVLSDFPSCPRLPYRRKSRGDRYRQRYYRMLVPRDILSELNRKARTNRRMLLTILTTAWGLLLQYYNPGLEISLCMLVPASKNGIYSSASSGAFSIIPTRLAVNEGISVQKLVNAQFQQFVISSPYACFDWSRLQDIPGLRDISFNHCLSFLDFLEEGGNYRESQALPEGKTISRVVWDAHGMPMGIYFHYVEGKVSMNFLYDAEQFPVYGVESLANRYKLMLEQMLLKWDSPVRSLMERFAARMDLQNIDVKAIQESELERIRTSLLHMPLLSGSLESIQELMEAGTVVTKYLGDRISGEEIESKGIFVVDGKLTRYMDAGDGWYNLLNLVKKDDMLNELVLLGKRRVSISAEVLTDSAVLFEIPLDRFNDILMKDDAFKDRIFQHTLKELERYQRMWVQS
;
A
#
# COMPACT_ATOMS: atom_id res chain seq x y z
N ASP A 1 1.94 45.94 -17.21
CA ASP A 1 2.17 46.36 -15.82
C ASP A 1 1.81 45.18 -14.91
N GLU A 2 2.75 44.24 -14.74
CA GLU A 2 2.56 42.95 -14.06
C GLU A 2 2.15 43.15 -12.59
N GLN A 3 2.82 44.08 -11.93
CA GLN A 3 2.53 44.48 -10.56
C GLN A 3 1.08 44.94 -10.40
N ARG A 4 0.57 45.79 -11.31
CA ARG A 4 -0.82 46.26 -11.29
C ARG A 4 -1.85 45.14 -11.46
N VAL A 5 -1.54 44.09 -12.22
CA VAL A 5 -2.43 42.91 -12.38
C VAL A 5 -2.42 42.06 -11.12
N LEU A 6 -1.26 41.81 -10.53
CA LEU A 6 -1.13 41.07 -9.28
C LEU A 6 -1.81 41.81 -8.12
N GLU A 7 -1.69 43.12 -8.09
CA GLU A 7 -2.40 44.00 -7.18
C GLU A 7 -3.92 43.99 -7.41
N GLN A 8 -4.41 43.86 -8.64
CA GLN A 8 -5.84 43.67 -8.88
C GLN A 8 -6.34 42.27 -8.45
N VAL A 9 -5.49 41.25 -8.58
CA VAL A 9 -5.85 39.85 -8.26
C VAL A 9 -5.78 39.57 -6.76
N TYR A 10 -4.78 40.12 -6.06
CA TYR A 10 -4.51 39.85 -4.64
C TYR A 10 -4.71 41.07 -3.73
N GLY A 11 -4.95 42.25 -4.30
CA GLY A 11 -5.21 43.50 -3.61
C GLY A 11 -4.00 44.44 -3.54
N SER A 12 -4.08 45.55 -4.27
CA SER A 12 -3.74 46.88 -3.77
C SER A 12 -4.94 47.79 -4.08
N TYR A 13 -5.74 48.08 -3.06
CA TYR A 13 -6.55 49.29 -3.04
C TYR A 13 -6.55 49.79 -1.62
N CYS A 14 -5.90 50.94 -1.43
CA CYS A 14 -5.90 51.68 -0.17
C CYS A 14 -7.33 52.18 0.07
N ASP A 15 -8.12 51.44 0.85
CA ASP A 15 -9.28 52.02 1.52
C ASP A 15 -9.00 52.03 3.02
N ASN A 16 -8.54 53.19 3.50
CA ASN A 16 -8.14 53.46 4.89
C ASN A 16 -9.30 53.37 5.90
N SER A 17 -10.47 52.86 5.52
CA SER A 17 -11.68 52.86 6.35
C SER A 17 -11.94 51.55 7.10
N LYS A 18 -11.21 50.46 6.83
CA LYS A 18 -11.42 49.15 7.49
C LYS A 18 -10.08 48.50 7.84
N GLY A 19 -9.66 48.59 9.10
CA GLY A 19 -8.36 48.17 9.63
C GLY A 19 -8.06 46.65 9.59
N THR A 20 -8.04 46.04 8.42
CA THR A 20 -7.47 44.71 8.18
C THR A 20 -6.05 44.85 7.60
N PRO A 21 -5.03 44.15 8.14
CA PRO A 21 -3.73 44.08 7.49
C PRO A 21 -3.89 43.48 6.08
N GLN A 22 -3.23 44.07 5.08
CA GLN A 22 -3.23 43.59 3.70
C GLN A 22 -2.05 42.64 3.49
N ASN A 23 -2.27 41.50 2.83
CA ASN A 23 -1.24 40.61 2.32
C ASN A 23 -0.28 41.36 1.37
N LYS A 24 0.80 41.93 1.91
CA LYS A 24 1.82 42.65 1.12
C LYS A 24 2.65 41.64 0.32
N ILE A 25 2.66 41.80 -1.00
CA ILE A 25 3.54 41.03 -1.90
C ILE A 25 4.98 41.50 -1.67
N VAL A 26 5.88 40.56 -1.42
CA VAL A 26 7.33 40.85 -1.25
C VAL A 26 8.12 40.45 -2.49
N GLU A 27 7.77 39.34 -3.13
CA GLU A 27 8.49 38.80 -4.27
C GLU A 27 7.55 38.07 -5.23
N VAL A 28 7.94 38.02 -6.51
CA VAL A 28 7.24 37.29 -7.57
C VAL A 28 8.26 36.51 -8.37
N TYR A 29 8.05 35.21 -8.47
CA TYR A 29 8.92 34.29 -9.18
C TYR A 29 8.20 33.69 -10.38
N GLU A 30 8.90 33.50 -11.49
CA GLU A 30 8.40 32.58 -12.51
C GLU A 30 8.44 31.15 -11.96
N LEU A 31 7.41 30.35 -12.25
CA LEU A 31 7.36 28.98 -11.78
C LEU A 31 8.51 28.15 -12.33
N SER A 32 9.10 27.32 -11.46
CA SER A 32 9.99 26.25 -11.91
C SER A 32 9.24 25.24 -12.79
N ASP A 33 9.97 24.39 -13.51
CA ASP A 33 9.34 23.36 -14.35
C ASP A 33 8.46 22.40 -13.53
N ASP A 34 8.89 22.04 -12.32
CA ASP A 34 8.11 21.23 -11.39
C ASP A 34 6.84 21.96 -10.91
N GLU A 35 6.96 23.23 -10.51
CA GLU A 35 5.81 24.05 -10.10
C GLU A 35 4.82 24.26 -11.25
N ARG A 36 5.31 24.45 -12.49
CA ARG A 36 4.48 24.54 -13.70
C ARG A 36 3.69 23.26 -13.94
N TRP A 37 4.32 22.10 -13.73
CA TRP A 37 3.66 20.80 -13.91
C TRP A 37 2.54 20.57 -12.89
N PHE A 38 2.71 21.00 -11.63
CA PHE A 38 1.64 20.93 -10.64
C PHE A 38 0.54 21.97 -10.88
N PHE A 39 0.92 23.20 -11.26
CA PHE A 39 0.00 24.30 -11.47
C PHE A 39 -0.91 24.07 -12.70
N LYS A 40 -0.34 23.70 -13.87
CA LYS A 40 -1.09 23.44 -15.13
C LYS A 40 -2.17 24.48 -15.46
N HIS A 41 -1.97 25.75 -15.06
CA HIS A 41 -2.94 26.84 -15.22
C HIS A 41 -4.30 26.58 -14.55
N LYS A 42 -4.36 25.62 -13.62
CA LYS A 42 -5.56 25.33 -12.83
C LYS A 42 -5.60 26.23 -11.60
N ARG A 43 -6.80 26.70 -11.26
CA ARG A 43 -7.05 27.40 -9.98
C ARG A 43 -7.03 26.43 -8.81
N PHE A 44 -7.68 25.28 -8.97
CA PHE A 44 -7.75 24.24 -7.96
C PHE A 44 -6.79 23.11 -8.31
N ILE A 45 -6.00 22.69 -7.33
CA ILE A 45 -5.17 21.50 -7.49
C ILE A 45 -6.02 20.25 -7.26
N SER A 46 -5.89 19.28 -8.18
CA SER A 46 -6.64 18.04 -8.10
C SER A 46 -6.24 17.24 -6.84
N PRO A 47 -7.19 16.60 -6.15
CA PRO A 47 -6.90 15.78 -4.95
C PRO A 47 -5.84 14.70 -5.10
N TYR A 48 -5.64 14.14 -6.30
CA TYR A 48 -4.58 13.15 -6.54
C TYR A 48 -3.15 13.74 -6.49
N LEU A 49 -3.03 15.07 -6.42
CA LEU A 49 -1.79 15.81 -6.19
C LEU A 49 -1.72 16.34 -4.76
N PHE A 50 -2.41 15.70 -3.82
CA PHE A 50 -2.21 15.93 -2.39
C PHE A 50 -1.30 14.85 -1.83
N GLN A 51 -0.53 15.22 -0.82
CA GLN A 51 0.12 14.30 0.08
C GLN A 51 -0.62 14.39 1.40
N GLN A 52 -1.21 13.27 1.83
CA GLN A 52 -1.82 13.16 3.14
C GLN A 52 -0.93 12.30 4.03
N THR A 53 -0.72 12.73 5.26
CA THR A 53 0.07 12.01 6.24
C THR A 53 -0.65 11.97 7.58
N LEU A 54 -0.82 10.79 8.15
CA LEU A 54 -1.35 10.60 9.50
C LEU A 54 -0.21 10.23 10.44
N TYR A 55 -0.08 10.97 11.54
CA TYR A 55 0.86 10.74 12.62
C TYR A 55 0.11 10.29 13.87
N LYS A 56 0.35 9.08 14.39
CA LYS A 56 -0.10 8.71 15.74
C LYS A 56 1.02 9.08 16.72
N VAL A 57 0.69 9.86 17.73
CA VAL A 57 1.62 10.45 18.70
C VAL A 57 1.17 10.09 20.11
N ARG A 58 2.05 9.51 20.93
CA ARG A 58 1.81 9.47 22.38
C ARG A 58 2.36 10.73 23.02
N GLY A 59 1.55 11.38 23.84
CA GLY A 59 1.78 12.70 24.42
C GLY A 59 0.57 13.61 24.19
N ASN A 60 0.45 14.62 25.04
CA ASN A 60 -0.63 15.61 24.94
C ASN A 60 -0.17 16.80 24.10
N ILE A 61 -0.77 16.96 22.92
CA ILE A 61 -0.60 18.18 22.11
C ILE A 61 -1.45 19.29 22.71
N LEU A 62 -0.81 20.30 23.28
CA LEU A 62 -1.49 21.51 23.72
C LEU A 62 -1.84 22.38 22.51
N PRO A 63 -3.13 22.66 22.24
CA PRO A 63 -3.55 23.40 21.05
C PRO A 63 -2.84 24.74 20.86
N LEU A 64 -2.68 25.51 21.94
CA LEU A 64 -1.99 26.80 21.90
C LEU A 64 -0.53 26.67 21.46
N ARG A 65 0.20 25.66 21.96
CA ARG A 65 1.61 25.46 21.59
C ARG A 65 1.77 25.02 20.14
N LEU A 66 0.90 24.12 19.65
CA LEU A 66 0.93 23.70 18.26
C LEU A 66 0.56 24.85 17.31
N ASN A 67 -0.45 25.65 17.65
CA ASN A 67 -0.82 26.83 16.87
C ASN A 67 0.34 27.82 16.76
N SER A 68 1.02 28.10 17.87
CA SER A 68 2.21 28.97 17.88
C SER A 68 3.37 28.39 17.07
N ALA A 69 3.60 27.07 17.14
CA ALA A 69 4.64 26.41 16.35
C ALA A 69 4.36 26.50 14.84
N ILE A 70 3.12 26.27 14.42
CA ILE A 70 2.69 26.41 13.03
C ILE A 70 2.85 27.86 12.57
N HIS A 71 2.39 28.83 13.37
CA HIS A 71 2.54 30.26 13.08
C HIS A 71 4.00 30.63 12.78
N ARG A 72 4.91 30.22 13.67
CA ARG A 72 6.34 30.51 13.56
C ARG A 72 6.97 29.90 12.30
N VAL A 73 6.60 28.66 11.97
CA VAL A 73 7.02 28.01 10.73
C VAL A 73 6.50 28.76 9.51
N PHE A 74 5.26 29.21 9.53
CA PHE A 74 4.69 30.00 8.44
C PHE A 74 5.35 31.37 8.29
N GLU A 75 5.85 31.98 9.37
CA GLU A 75 6.62 33.24 9.31
C GLU A 75 8.03 33.04 8.77
N GLN A 76 8.66 31.90 9.05
CA GLN A 76 10.05 31.62 8.64
C GLN A 76 10.16 30.98 7.25
N THR A 77 9.08 30.41 6.73
CA THR A 77 9.11 29.61 5.51
C THR A 77 8.34 30.28 4.38
N GLU A 78 9.07 30.83 3.40
CA GLU A 78 8.53 31.56 2.26
C GLU A 78 7.42 30.77 1.54
N ILE A 79 7.67 29.49 1.22
CA ILE A 79 6.77 28.69 0.39
C ILE A 79 5.36 28.53 0.98
N LEU A 80 5.23 28.58 2.31
CA LEU A 80 3.94 28.45 2.99
C LEU A 80 3.09 29.72 2.86
N ARG A 81 3.73 30.83 2.48
CA ARG A 81 3.13 32.14 2.20
C ARG A 81 3.00 32.42 0.71
N CYS A 82 3.09 31.39 -0.14
CA CYS A 82 2.97 31.54 -1.59
C CYS A 82 1.54 31.32 -2.10
N ASN A 83 1.21 32.02 -3.19
CA ASN A 83 0.09 31.74 -4.10
C ASN A 83 0.63 31.52 -5.52
N TYR A 84 -0.18 30.89 -6.37
CA TYR A 84 0.17 30.59 -7.76
C TYR A 84 -0.93 31.12 -8.70
N CYS A 85 -0.54 31.86 -9.73
CA CYS A 85 -1.49 32.37 -10.72
C CYS A 85 -0.84 32.58 -12.08
N SER A 86 -1.68 32.90 -13.06
CA SER A 86 -1.25 33.29 -14.39
C SER A 86 -1.37 34.80 -14.53
N VAL A 87 -0.29 35.44 -15.00
CA VAL A 87 -0.26 36.85 -15.38
C VAL A 87 0.11 36.93 -16.85
N GLY A 88 -0.88 37.26 -17.69
CA GLY A 88 -0.74 37.15 -19.15
C GLY A 88 -0.42 35.71 -19.56
N ASN A 89 0.68 35.51 -20.29
CA ASN A 89 1.15 34.20 -20.75
C ASN A 89 2.13 33.51 -19.79
N ARG A 90 2.39 34.09 -18.62
CA ARG A 90 3.34 33.55 -17.62
C ARG A 90 2.59 32.97 -16.44
N ALA A 91 3.09 31.86 -15.91
CA ALA A 91 2.70 31.33 -14.61
C ALA A 91 3.71 31.80 -13.57
N VAL A 92 3.21 32.35 -12.46
CA VAL A 92 4.04 32.97 -11.41
C VAL A 92 3.65 32.50 -10.02
N ARG A 93 4.65 32.46 -9.14
CA ARG A 93 4.53 32.27 -7.69
C ARG A 93 4.64 33.63 -7.03
N VAL A 94 3.65 33.98 -6.22
CA VAL A 94 3.57 35.27 -5.52
C VAL A 94 3.80 35.02 -4.05
N VAL A 95 4.78 35.70 -3.48
CA VAL A 95 5.19 35.56 -2.08
C VAL A 95 4.63 36.70 -1.26
N PHE A 96 4.00 36.38 -0.14
CA PHE A 96 3.48 37.36 0.80
C PHE A 96 4.39 37.52 2.03
N GLN A 97 4.48 38.74 2.54
CA GLN A 97 5.23 39.06 3.76
C GLN A 97 4.68 38.27 4.96
N THR A 98 3.36 38.30 5.12
CA THR A 98 2.58 37.61 6.15
C THR A 98 1.31 37.06 5.53
N ARG A 99 0.66 36.08 6.17
CA ARG A 99 -0.69 35.65 5.79
C ARG A 99 -1.70 36.17 6.80
N ASP A 100 -2.77 36.80 6.33
CA ASP A 100 -3.86 37.26 7.19
C ASP A 100 -4.62 36.10 7.86
N LYS A 101 -4.69 34.96 7.17
CA LYS A 101 -5.33 33.73 7.65
C LYS A 101 -4.36 32.58 7.55
N LEU A 102 -3.88 32.09 8.69
CA LEU A 102 -3.08 30.88 8.76
C LEU A 102 -3.98 29.65 8.84
N PRO A 103 -3.57 28.49 8.32
CA PRO A 103 -4.30 27.25 8.48
C PRO A 103 -4.17 26.78 9.93
N LEU A 104 -5.16 27.12 10.75
CA LEU A 104 -5.24 26.61 12.12
C LEU A 104 -5.66 25.14 12.09
N PRO A 105 -5.03 24.28 12.92
CA PRO A 105 -5.49 22.91 13.07
C PRO A 105 -6.93 22.80 13.54
N VAL A 106 -7.66 21.87 12.96
CA VAL A 106 -8.98 21.46 13.45
C VAL A 106 -8.77 20.47 14.61
N TYR A 107 -9.20 20.83 15.81
CA TYR A 107 -9.12 19.95 16.99
C TYR A 107 -10.43 19.21 17.19
N ARG A 108 -10.38 17.88 17.35
CA ARG A 108 -11.53 17.03 17.66
C ARG A 108 -11.18 16.01 18.73
N SER A 109 -12.14 15.64 19.55
CA SER A 109 -12.04 14.50 20.47
C SER A 109 -12.64 13.26 19.81
N LEU A 110 -11.93 12.13 19.89
CA LEU A 110 -12.41 10.79 19.54
C LEU A 110 -12.40 9.88 20.77
N ILE A 111 -12.33 10.44 21.99
CA ILE A 111 -12.28 9.67 23.24
C ILE A 111 -13.56 8.86 23.45
N ASP A 112 -14.70 9.36 22.97
CA ASP A 112 -16.01 8.71 23.09
C ASP A 112 -16.28 7.70 21.96
N VAL A 113 -15.34 7.53 21.03
CA VAL A 113 -15.40 6.48 20.00
C VAL A 113 -14.83 5.19 20.59
N ASP A 114 -15.47 4.06 20.30
CA ASP A 114 -14.95 2.76 20.70
C ASP A 114 -13.50 2.61 20.22
N PRO A 115 -12.54 2.19 21.08
CA PRO A 115 -11.16 1.96 20.68
C PRO A 115 -10.99 1.13 19.39
N GLU A 116 -11.88 0.16 19.14
CA GLU A 116 -11.86 -0.66 17.92
C GLU A 116 -12.24 0.13 16.65
N ASP A 117 -13.04 1.20 16.80
CA ASP A 117 -13.55 2.04 15.73
C ASP A 117 -12.74 3.32 15.47
N VAL A 118 -11.74 3.63 16.31
CA VAL A 118 -10.92 4.84 16.15
C VAL A 118 -10.23 4.88 14.78
N ASP A 119 -9.62 3.77 14.37
CA ASP A 119 -8.89 3.70 13.10
C ASP A 119 -9.82 3.77 11.88
N SER A 120 -11.01 3.17 11.96
CA SER A 120 -12.03 3.24 10.90
C SER A 120 -12.62 4.66 10.78
N THR A 121 -12.77 5.35 11.91
CA THR A 121 -13.20 6.75 11.99
C THR A 121 -12.16 7.69 11.41
N LEU A 122 -10.88 7.55 11.80
CA LEU A 122 -9.77 8.35 11.25
C LEU A 122 -9.67 8.19 9.73
N LYS A 123 -9.80 6.95 9.22
CA LYS A 123 -9.87 6.69 7.78
C LYS A 123 -11.01 7.46 7.10
N THR A 124 -12.21 7.43 7.66
CA THR A 124 -13.37 8.13 7.08
C THR A 124 -13.14 9.63 7.02
N ILE A 125 -12.54 10.19 8.06
CA ILE A 125 -12.18 11.62 8.13
C ILE A 125 -11.13 11.96 7.06
N MET A 126 -10.10 11.13 6.91
CA MET A 126 -9.09 11.31 5.89
C MET A 126 -9.65 11.28 4.47
N GLU A 127 -10.53 10.32 4.17
CA GLU A 127 -11.22 10.22 2.88
C GLU A 127 -12.11 11.45 2.60
N ALA A 128 -12.66 12.07 3.64
CA ALA A 128 -13.44 13.29 3.52
C ALA A 128 -12.54 14.50 3.26
N ASP A 129 -11.45 14.65 4.01
CA ASP A 129 -10.49 15.76 3.89
C ASP A 129 -9.86 15.85 2.49
N MET A 130 -9.59 14.70 1.85
CA MET A 130 -9.11 14.64 0.46
C MET A 130 -10.08 15.21 -0.58
N ARG A 131 -11.38 15.35 -0.26
CA ARG A 131 -12.38 15.87 -1.21
C ARG A 131 -12.37 17.40 -1.31
N ASP A 132 -11.84 18.06 -0.29
CA ASP A 132 -11.78 19.52 -0.26
C ASP A 132 -10.56 19.98 -1.07
N PRO A 133 -10.74 20.73 -2.17
CA PRO A 133 -9.63 21.14 -3.02
C PRO A 133 -8.82 22.28 -2.39
N PHE A 134 -7.52 22.35 -2.68
CA PHE A 134 -6.76 23.57 -2.41
C PHE A 134 -6.88 24.55 -3.58
N ASP A 135 -7.13 25.82 -3.26
CA ASP A 135 -7.13 26.92 -4.22
C ASP A 135 -5.72 27.51 -4.30
N LEU A 136 -5.05 27.30 -5.43
CA LEU A 136 -3.70 27.79 -5.68
C LEU A 136 -3.64 29.32 -5.68
N ARG A 137 -4.75 30.02 -5.95
CA ARG A 137 -4.82 31.48 -5.89
C ARG A 137 -4.99 32.00 -4.47
N GLU A 138 -5.67 31.29 -3.58
CA GLU A 138 -5.87 31.76 -2.20
C GLU A 138 -4.73 31.30 -1.26
N GLY A 139 -4.00 30.25 -1.65
CA GLY A 139 -2.89 29.67 -0.91
C GLY A 139 -3.34 28.77 0.24
N ASN A 140 -2.61 28.78 1.36
CA ASN A 140 -2.81 27.85 2.49
C ASN A 140 -2.87 26.39 2.04
N LEU A 141 -1.86 26.00 1.27
CA LEU A 141 -1.81 24.70 0.59
C LEU A 141 -1.46 23.53 1.53
N VAL A 142 -1.72 23.70 2.83
CA VAL A 142 -1.60 22.68 3.87
C VAL A 142 -2.73 22.85 4.90
N ARG A 143 -3.27 21.72 5.34
CA ARG A 143 -4.29 21.60 6.40
C ARG A 143 -3.78 20.68 7.49
N PHE A 144 -4.18 21.00 8.72
CA PHE A 144 -3.85 20.24 9.91
C PHE A 144 -5.16 19.84 10.63
N ALA A 145 -5.24 18.61 11.11
CA ALA A 145 -6.28 18.21 12.05
C ALA A 145 -5.65 17.37 13.16
N VAL A 146 -6.09 17.59 14.40
CA VAL A 146 -5.60 16.90 15.59
C VAL A 146 -6.77 16.22 16.28
N PHE A 147 -6.66 14.92 16.48
CA PHE A 147 -7.66 14.08 17.10
C PHE A 147 -7.11 13.57 18.42
N ARG A 148 -7.77 13.86 19.54
CA ARG A 148 -7.45 13.19 20.81
C ARG A 148 -8.07 11.79 20.78
N THR A 149 -7.25 10.75 20.82
CA THR A 149 -7.67 9.34 20.72
C THR A 149 -7.55 8.58 22.04
N GLY A 150 -6.95 9.20 23.05
CA GLY A 150 -6.85 8.68 24.42
C GLY A 150 -6.36 9.75 25.40
N ASP A 151 -6.02 9.35 26.63
CA ASP A 151 -5.59 10.28 27.68
C ASP A 151 -4.20 10.88 27.47
N ALA A 152 -3.33 10.16 26.77
CA ALA A 152 -2.01 10.60 26.35
C ALA A 152 -1.72 10.16 24.91
N GLU A 153 -2.75 10.12 24.07
CA GLU A 153 -2.63 9.70 22.67
C GLU A 153 -3.43 10.64 21.76
N CYS A 154 -2.80 11.02 20.65
CA CYS A 154 -3.44 11.80 19.62
C CYS A 154 -3.01 11.38 18.22
N ALA A 155 -3.87 11.66 17.24
CA ALA A 155 -3.56 11.54 15.84
C ALA A 155 -3.49 12.92 15.20
N VAL A 156 -2.42 13.21 14.45
CA VAL A 156 -2.23 14.45 13.70
C VAL A 156 -2.32 14.12 12.22
N LEU A 157 -3.34 14.63 11.55
CA LEU A 157 -3.50 14.55 10.11
C LEU A 157 -2.94 15.81 9.47
N VAL A 158 -2.09 15.62 8.47
CA VAL A 158 -1.52 16.68 7.65
C VAL A 158 -1.83 16.39 6.20
N THR A 159 -2.52 17.31 5.54
CA THR A 159 -2.79 17.22 4.10
C THR A 159 -2.17 18.43 3.43
N ALA A 160 -1.31 18.23 2.44
CA ALA A 160 -0.65 19.31 1.72
C ALA A 160 -0.74 19.10 0.21
N ALA A 161 -0.81 20.18 -0.55
CA ALA A 161 -0.64 20.15 -2.00
C ALA A 161 0.81 19.75 -2.32
N LYS A 162 1.02 18.82 -3.25
CA LYS A 162 2.36 18.32 -3.60
C LYS A 162 3.33 19.39 -4.09
N ILE A 163 2.81 20.51 -4.59
CA ILE A 163 3.62 21.68 -4.99
C ILE A 163 4.40 22.30 -3.81
N ILE A 164 4.00 22.05 -2.56
CA ILE A 164 4.72 22.50 -1.34
C ILE A 164 4.98 21.38 -0.31
N ALA A 165 4.47 20.17 -0.52
CA ALA A 165 4.39 19.13 0.52
C ALA A 165 5.76 18.62 1.01
N ASP A 166 6.75 18.61 0.13
CA ASP A 166 8.15 18.26 0.41
C ASP A 166 8.89 19.32 1.23
N ARG A 167 8.34 20.54 1.32
CA ARG A 167 8.91 21.68 2.04
C ARG A 167 8.32 21.90 3.43
N ILE A 168 7.54 20.94 3.94
CA ILE A 168 6.94 20.98 5.28
C ILE A 168 7.58 19.90 6.16
N ASP A 169 8.31 20.31 7.20
CA ASP A 169 8.80 19.39 8.23
C ASP A 169 7.84 19.37 9.44
N ILE A 170 6.97 18.37 9.46
CA ILE A 170 6.03 18.16 10.57
C ILE A 170 6.74 17.76 11.86
N HIS A 171 7.86 17.04 11.80
CA HIS A 171 8.58 16.66 13.02
C HIS A 171 9.16 17.90 13.70
N ALA A 172 9.67 18.85 12.92
CA ALA A 172 10.10 20.14 13.44
C ALA A 172 8.95 20.90 14.11
N ILE A 173 7.77 20.96 13.47
CA ILE A 173 6.57 21.59 14.03
C ILE A 173 6.17 20.93 15.36
N LEU A 174 6.08 19.59 15.38
CA LEU A 174 5.73 18.85 16.60
C LEU A 174 6.78 19.09 17.69
N LYS A 175 8.08 19.03 17.38
CA LYS A 175 9.16 19.30 18.35
C LYS A 175 9.07 20.68 18.96
N MET A 176 8.70 21.70 18.18
CA MET A 176 8.43 23.04 18.69
C MET A 176 7.20 23.08 19.60
N ALA A 177 6.14 22.34 19.27
CA ALA A 177 4.94 22.29 20.10
C ALA A 177 5.17 21.64 21.48
N TYR A 178 6.13 20.71 21.58
CA TYR A 178 6.42 19.94 22.80
C TYR A 178 7.58 20.48 23.65
N SER A 179 8.46 21.33 23.12
CA SER A 179 9.54 21.93 23.92
C SER A 179 8.97 22.91 24.95
N ALA A 180 8.79 22.46 26.20
CA ALA A 180 8.32 23.26 27.33
C ALA A 180 9.43 24.21 27.84
N ASN A 181 9.62 25.37 27.20
CA ASN A 181 9.94 26.67 27.85
C ASN A 181 10.44 27.74 26.85
N GLU A 182 9.89 28.94 27.05
CA GLU A 182 10.52 30.29 26.98
C GLU A 182 11.57 30.55 25.89
N ALA A 183 11.19 31.38 24.90
CA ALA A 183 12.13 32.18 24.08
C ALA A 183 13.39 31.44 23.56
N GLY A 184 13.32 30.11 23.40
CA GLY A 184 14.44 29.27 23.05
C GLY A 184 14.78 29.41 21.58
N ASP A 185 16.07 29.58 21.33
CA ASP A 185 16.64 29.83 20.03
C ASP A 185 16.16 28.84 18.95
N ILE A 186 15.54 29.42 17.92
CA ILE A 186 14.98 28.79 16.71
C ILE A 186 16.02 28.66 15.60
N SER A 187 17.21 29.21 15.79
CA SER A 187 18.28 29.30 14.78
C SER A 187 18.71 27.94 14.20
N GLY A 188 18.42 26.83 14.89
CA GLY A 188 18.77 25.47 14.45
C GLY A 188 17.75 24.77 13.55
N ILE A 189 16.53 25.28 13.40
CA ILE A 189 15.47 24.68 12.57
C ILE A 189 15.29 25.53 11.32
N VAL A 190 16.38 25.68 10.55
CA VAL A 190 16.25 26.15 9.18
C VAL A 190 15.51 25.05 8.44
N LEU A 191 14.22 25.27 8.14
CA LEU A 191 13.52 24.55 7.09
C LEU A 191 14.30 24.86 5.82
N LYS A 192 15.32 24.04 5.54
CA LYS A 192 16.12 24.17 4.33
C LYS A 192 15.11 24.11 3.20
N ASP A 193 15.06 25.18 2.43
CA ASP A 193 14.38 25.19 1.16
C ASP A 193 14.94 24.00 0.39
N VAL A 194 14.19 22.89 0.36
CA VAL A 194 14.61 21.64 -0.27
C VAL A 194 14.48 21.87 -1.77
N ARG A 195 15.20 22.86 -2.30
CA ARG A 195 15.51 22.89 -3.72
C ARG A 195 16.38 21.66 -3.93
N HIS A 196 15.78 20.63 -4.52
CA HIS A 196 16.45 19.46 -5.05
C HIS A 196 17.43 19.80 -6.21
N SER A 197 17.95 21.03 -6.25
CA SER A 197 18.80 21.60 -7.31
C SER A 197 20.30 21.48 -7.03
N GLY A 198 20.72 20.92 -5.89
CA GLY A 198 22.13 20.88 -5.50
C GLY A 198 22.83 19.51 -5.65
N ILE A 199 22.13 18.46 -6.10
CA ILE A 199 22.69 17.09 -6.04
C ILE A 199 23.43 16.69 -7.34
N TRP A 200 23.19 17.41 -8.44
CA TRP A 200 23.63 17.00 -9.77
C TRP A 200 24.51 18.08 -10.36
N THR A 201 25.79 17.77 -10.58
CA THR A 201 26.63 18.59 -11.46
C THR A 201 26.12 18.44 -12.90
N ASP A 202 26.43 19.41 -13.77
CA ASP A 202 26.03 19.33 -15.19
C ASP A 202 26.47 18.02 -15.85
N SER A 203 27.66 17.50 -15.47
CA SER A 203 28.19 16.22 -15.95
C SER A 203 27.38 14.99 -15.53
N ILE A 204 26.87 14.95 -14.29
CA ILE A 204 26.03 13.85 -13.78
C ILE A 204 24.66 13.88 -14.47
N THR A 205 24.12 15.08 -14.68
CA THR A 205 22.85 15.29 -15.38
C THR A 205 22.90 14.81 -16.84
N VAL A 206 24.00 15.07 -17.55
CA VAL A 206 24.20 14.59 -18.92
C VAL A 206 24.24 13.06 -18.97
N SER A 207 25.04 12.42 -18.11
CA SER A 207 25.17 10.94 -18.10
C SER A 207 23.83 10.23 -17.84
N ILE A 208 23.00 10.79 -16.96
CA ILE A 208 21.70 10.22 -16.62
C ILE A 208 20.66 10.48 -17.70
N ARG A 209 20.68 11.67 -18.31
CA ARG A 209 19.86 11.95 -19.49
C ARG A 209 20.20 11.00 -20.63
N ASP A 210 21.48 10.77 -20.92
CA ASP A 210 21.93 9.89 -21.99
C ASP A 210 21.55 8.42 -21.74
N TYR A 211 21.70 7.97 -20.48
CA TYR A 211 21.26 6.65 -20.07
C TYR A 211 19.77 6.44 -20.34
N TRP A 212 18.90 7.32 -19.82
CA TRP A 212 17.45 7.17 -20.00
C TRP A 212 16.99 7.40 -21.41
N LYS A 213 17.61 8.32 -22.17
CA LYS A 213 17.35 8.47 -23.60
C LYS A 213 17.59 7.17 -24.36
N LYS A 214 18.64 6.43 -24.01
CA LYS A 214 18.95 5.12 -24.60
C LYS A 214 18.00 4.02 -24.13
N VAL A 215 17.71 3.96 -22.82
CA VAL A 215 16.86 2.90 -22.25
C VAL A 215 15.39 3.05 -22.66
N LEU A 216 14.95 4.28 -22.92
CA LEU A 216 13.53 4.59 -23.13
C LEU A 216 13.17 4.91 -24.59
N SER A 217 14.13 4.84 -25.52
CA SER A 217 13.86 5.10 -26.95
C SER A 217 12.91 4.11 -27.61
N ASP A 218 12.82 2.87 -27.11
CA ASP A 218 11.93 1.81 -27.58
C ASP A 218 10.96 1.33 -26.49
N PHE A 219 10.70 2.17 -25.49
CA PHE A 219 10.00 1.74 -24.28
C PHE A 219 8.55 1.32 -24.60
N PRO A 220 8.07 0.19 -24.05
CA PRO A 220 6.73 -0.28 -24.34
C PRO A 220 5.66 0.71 -23.91
N SER A 221 4.58 0.78 -24.68
CA SER A 221 3.40 1.57 -24.34
C SER A 221 2.80 1.16 -22.99
N CYS A 222 2.05 2.07 -22.39
CA CYS A 222 1.38 1.82 -21.11
C CYS A 222 0.43 0.61 -21.21
N PRO A 223 0.58 -0.44 -20.38
CA PRO A 223 -0.29 -1.62 -20.45
C PRO A 223 -1.71 -1.28 -20.05
N ARG A 224 -2.70 -2.03 -20.52
CA ARG A 224 -4.08 -1.90 -20.03
C ARG A 224 -4.17 -2.51 -18.64
N LEU A 225 -4.70 -1.75 -17.69
CA LEU A 225 -5.03 -2.26 -16.36
C LEU A 225 -6.41 -2.91 -16.39
N PRO A 226 -6.56 -4.16 -15.88
CA PRO A 226 -7.86 -4.81 -15.78
C PRO A 226 -8.78 -4.03 -14.85
N TYR A 227 -10.10 -4.11 -15.09
CA TYR A 227 -11.15 -3.42 -14.33
C TYR A 227 -11.14 -1.89 -14.36
N ARG A 228 -10.16 -1.26 -15.03
CA ARG A 228 -10.10 0.19 -15.18
C ARG A 228 -11.19 0.69 -16.12
N ARG A 229 -11.96 1.66 -15.65
CA ARG A 229 -12.98 2.39 -16.39
C ARG A 229 -12.41 3.71 -16.92
N LYS A 230 -13.01 4.26 -17.97
CA LYS A 230 -12.68 5.62 -18.43
C LYS A 230 -13.04 6.61 -17.33
N SER A 231 -12.15 7.57 -17.07
CA SER A 231 -12.44 8.64 -16.12
C SER A 231 -13.65 9.45 -16.57
N ARG A 232 -14.52 9.82 -15.63
CA ARG A 232 -15.70 10.69 -15.83
C ARG A 232 -15.42 12.17 -15.51
N GLY A 233 -14.16 12.61 -15.61
CA GLY A 233 -13.73 14.00 -15.42
C GLY A 233 -12.58 14.16 -14.42
N ASP A 234 -12.47 15.34 -13.80
CA ASP A 234 -11.45 15.66 -12.79
C ASP A 234 -11.82 15.15 -11.37
N ARG A 235 -12.88 14.35 -11.23
CA ARG A 235 -13.25 13.74 -9.95
C ARG A 235 -12.25 12.63 -9.61
N TYR A 236 -11.72 12.70 -8.41
CA TYR A 236 -10.80 11.70 -7.87
C TYR A 236 -11.30 11.29 -6.50
N ARG A 237 -11.45 9.97 -6.28
CA ARG A 237 -11.81 9.43 -4.97
C ARG A 237 -10.80 8.39 -4.55
N GLN A 238 -9.84 8.80 -3.74
CA GLN A 238 -8.83 7.90 -3.20
C GLN A 238 -9.48 6.81 -2.36
N ARG A 239 -9.16 5.55 -2.65
CA ARG A 239 -9.43 4.41 -1.77
C ARG A 239 -8.20 3.53 -1.68
N TYR A 240 -8.17 2.70 -0.65
CA TYR A 240 -7.15 1.68 -0.49
C TYR A 240 -7.76 0.28 -0.35
N TYR A 241 -7.04 -0.71 -0.86
CA TYR A 241 -7.26 -2.12 -0.56
C TYR A 241 -5.94 -2.69 -0.03
N ARG A 242 -5.98 -3.27 1.18
CA ARG A 242 -4.79 -3.82 1.85
C ARG A 242 -4.82 -5.34 1.74
N MET A 243 -3.69 -5.90 1.32
CA MET A 243 -3.46 -7.35 1.29
C MET A 243 -2.16 -7.64 1.99
N LEU A 244 -2.19 -8.52 2.99
CA LEU A 244 -0.98 -9.07 3.60
C LEU A 244 -0.51 -10.27 2.78
N VAL A 245 0.79 -10.34 2.49
CA VAL A 245 1.40 -11.59 2.03
C VAL A 245 1.36 -12.57 3.21
N PRO A 246 0.71 -13.74 3.06
CA PRO A 246 0.74 -14.78 4.08
C PRO A 246 2.17 -15.19 4.48
N ARG A 247 2.37 -15.57 5.74
CA ARG A 247 3.71 -15.86 6.28
C ARG A 247 4.42 -17.01 5.56
N ASP A 248 3.68 -18.05 5.21
CA ASP A 248 4.16 -19.22 4.48
C ASP A 248 4.64 -18.86 3.06
N ILE A 249 3.91 -17.99 2.37
CA ILE A 249 4.30 -17.46 1.06
C ILE A 249 5.52 -16.55 1.22
N LEU A 250 5.52 -15.66 2.22
CA LEU A 250 6.61 -14.73 2.47
C LEU A 250 7.92 -15.45 2.84
N SER A 251 7.86 -16.52 3.64
CA SER A 251 9.04 -17.32 3.99
C SER A 251 9.69 -17.90 2.73
N GLU A 252 8.88 -18.46 1.82
CA GLU A 252 9.36 -18.99 0.56
C GLU A 252 9.90 -17.90 -0.39
N LEU A 253 9.22 -16.75 -0.48
CA LEU A 253 9.72 -15.59 -1.22
C LEU A 253 11.08 -15.12 -0.67
N ASN A 254 11.23 -15.04 0.65
CA ASN A 254 12.49 -14.66 1.31
C ASN A 254 13.59 -15.68 1.01
N ARG A 255 13.28 -16.98 1.00
CA ARG A 255 14.22 -18.04 0.61
C ARG A 255 14.70 -17.88 -0.83
N LYS A 256 13.77 -17.68 -1.78
CA LYS A 256 14.12 -17.41 -3.19
C LYS A 256 14.90 -16.10 -3.36
N ALA A 257 14.58 -15.09 -2.56
CA ALA A 257 15.29 -13.82 -2.51
C ALA A 257 16.63 -13.88 -1.76
N ARG A 258 16.95 -15.00 -1.08
CA ARG A 258 18.11 -15.15 -0.18
C ARG A 258 18.17 -14.03 0.87
N THR A 259 17.01 -13.63 1.39
CA THR A 259 16.85 -12.54 2.37
C THR A 259 17.31 -11.16 1.83
N ASN A 260 17.60 -11.03 0.54
CA ASN A 260 17.96 -9.76 -0.08
C ASN A 260 16.68 -9.00 -0.46
N ARG A 261 16.40 -7.87 0.20
CA ARG A 261 15.23 -7.03 -0.08
C ARG A 261 15.16 -6.56 -1.53
N ARG A 262 16.30 -6.26 -2.17
CA ARG A 262 16.35 -5.86 -3.58
C ARG A 262 15.98 -7.01 -4.52
N MET A 263 16.22 -8.25 -4.12
CA MET A 263 15.76 -9.43 -4.87
C MET A 263 14.28 -9.70 -4.59
N LEU A 264 13.81 -9.48 -3.36
CA LEU A 264 12.39 -9.62 -3.05
C LEU A 264 11.53 -8.61 -3.82
N LEU A 265 11.94 -7.33 -3.89
CA LEU A 265 11.21 -6.35 -4.70
C LEU A 265 11.17 -6.73 -6.18
N THR A 266 12.24 -7.33 -6.73
CA THR A 266 12.22 -7.74 -8.15
C THR A 266 11.33 -8.95 -8.37
N ILE A 267 11.20 -9.87 -7.42
CA ILE A 267 10.19 -10.95 -7.46
C ILE A 267 8.79 -10.34 -7.49
N LEU A 268 8.50 -9.41 -6.58
CA LEU A 268 7.20 -8.72 -6.49
C LEU A 268 6.90 -7.97 -7.80
N THR A 269 7.84 -7.18 -8.32
CA THR A 269 7.71 -6.46 -9.60
C THR A 269 7.51 -7.41 -10.78
N THR A 270 8.24 -8.53 -10.83
CA THR A 270 8.12 -9.51 -11.92
C THR A 270 6.74 -10.17 -11.92
N ALA A 271 6.23 -10.55 -10.74
CA ALA A 271 4.90 -11.12 -10.62
C ALA A 271 3.80 -10.15 -11.08
N TRP A 272 3.94 -8.86 -10.78
CA TRP A 272 2.99 -7.84 -11.24
C TRP A 272 3.06 -7.68 -12.77
N GLY A 273 4.27 -7.63 -13.32
CA GLY A 273 4.47 -7.54 -14.77
C GLY A 273 3.92 -8.76 -15.52
N LEU A 274 4.11 -9.99 -15.00
CA LEU A 274 3.54 -11.21 -15.61
C LEU A 274 2.01 -11.21 -15.54
N LEU A 275 1.43 -10.76 -14.43
CA LEU A 275 -0.02 -10.59 -14.33
C LEU A 275 -0.55 -9.58 -15.36
N LEU A 276 0.14 -8.46 -15.55
CA LEU A 276 -0.24 -7.51 -16.59
C LEU A 276 -0.03 -8.08 -18.00
N GLN A 277 1.00 -8.89 -18.23
CA GLN A 277 1.21 -9.58 -19.50
C GLN A 277 0.07 -10.55 -19.83
N TYR A 278 -0.51 -11.22 -18.83
CA TYR A 278 -1.71 -12.05 -19.03
C TYR A 278 -2.88 -11.24 -19.61
N TYR A 279 -3.11 -10.01 -19.13
CA TYR A 279 -4.15 -9.11 -19.68
C TYR A 279 -3.76 -8.38 -20.96
N ASN A 280 -2.48 -8.45 -21.34
CA ASN A 280 -1.90 -7.73 -22.45
C ASN A 280 -1.04 -8.70 -23.29
N PRO A 281 -1.65 -9.75 -23.89
CA PRO A 281 -0.91 -10.82 -24.55
C PRO A 281 -0.08 -10.29 -25.72
N GLY A 282 1.15 -10.79 -25.85
CA GLY A 282 2.08 -10.40 -26.91
C GLY A 282 2.76 -9.04 -26.71
N LEU A 283 2.50 -8.33 -25.61
CA LEU A 283 3.15 -7.06 -25.30
C LEU A 283 4.26 -7.25 -24.27
N GLU A 284 5.33 -6.48 -24.44
CA GLU A 284 6.22 -6.14 -23.33
C GLU A 284 5.51 -5.18 -22.39
N ILE A 285 5.79 -5.31 -21.09
CA ILE A 285 5.06 -4.54 -20.06
C ILE A 285 5.96 -3.43 -19.52
N SER A 286 5.50 -2.18 -19.64
CA SER A 286 6.10 -1.05 -18.95
C SER A 286 5.64 -1.00 -17.49
N LEU A 287 6.60 -0.86 -16.59
CA LEU A 287 6.43 -0.78 -15.15
C LEU A 287 7.10 0.49 -14.62
N CYS A 288 6.54 1.07 -13.56
CA CYS A 288 7.13 2.21 -12.88
C CYS A 288 7.42 1.84 -11.43
N MET A 289 8.69 1.84 -11.03
CA MET A 289 9.07 1.64 -9.64
C MET A 289 9.40 2.97 -8.97
N LEU A 290 8.88 3.18 -7.77
CA LEU A 290 9.27 4.28 -6.90
C LEU A 290 10.19 3.72 -5.80
N VAL A 291 11.38 4.28 -5.69
CA VAL A 291 12.38 3.88 -4.70
C VAL A 291 12.87 5.09 -3.92
N PRO A 292 13.40 4.92 -2.69
CA PRO A 292 13.98 6.03 -1.96
C PRO A 292 15.03 6.75 -2.79
N ALA A 293 15.08 8.07 -2.71
CA ALA A 293 16.11 8.83 -3.40
C ALA A 293 17.50 8.37 -2.95
N SER A 294 18.37 8.11 -3.93
CA SER A 294 19.72 7.62 -3.69
C SER A 294 20.74 8.71 -4.03
N LYS A 295 21.75 8.87 -3.19
CA LYS A 295 22.97 9.61 -3.52
C LYS A 295 24.09 8.58 -3.68
N ASN A 296 24.60 8.38 -4.89
CA ASN A 296 25.66 7.40 -5.20
C ASN A 296 25.35 5.95 -4.79
N GLY A 297 24.10 5.49 -4.89
CA GLY A 297 23.72 4.13 -4.48
C GLY A 297 23.42 3.98 -2.98
N ILE A 298 23.58 5.05 -2.18
CA ILE A 298 23.22 5.12 -0.76
C ILE A 298 21.87 5.82 -0.63
N TYR A 299 20.86 5.09 -0.17
CA TYR A 299 19.53 5.61 0.13
C TYR A 299 19.61 6.50 1.37
N SER A 300 19.30 7.80 1.23
CA SER A 300 19.34 8.75 2.34
C SER A 300 17.95 8.90 2.95
N SER A 301 17.83 8.59 4.24
CA SER A 301 16.61 8.73 5.06
C SER A 301 16.32 10.17 5.51
N ALA A 302 17.13 11.15 5.09
CA ALA A 302 17.19 12.46 5.75
C ALA A 302 16.25 13.54 5.18
N SER A 303 15.46 13.26 4.15
CA SER A 303 14.55 14.25 3.57
C SER A 303 13.18 13.64 3.28
N SER A 304 12.21 14.07 4.06
CA SER A 304 10.78 13.75 3.95
C SER A 304 10.29 13.79 2.51
N GLY A 305 10.02 12.62 1.91
CA GLY A 305 9.26 12.51 0.66
C GLY A 305 10.08 12.47 -0.64
N ALA A 306 11.42 12.46 -0.58
CA ALA A 306 12.23 12.36 -1.80
C ALA A 306 12.27 10.91 -2.33
N PHE A 307 11.64 10.68 -3.47
CA PHE A 307 11.69 9.41 -4.20
C PHE A 307 12.31 9.57 -5.58
N SER A 308 12.82 8.48 -6.11
CA SER A 308 13.25 8.39 -7.50
C SER A 308 12.37 7.40 -8.27
N ILE A 309 12.18 7.70 -9.56
CA ILE A 309 11.44 6.85 -10.49
C ILE A 309 12.44 6.01 -11.29
N ILE A 310 12.14 4.72 -11.41
CA ILE A 310 12.88 3.79 -12.29
C ILE A 310 11.87 3.14 -13.23
N PRO A 311 11.71 3.67 -14.46
CA PRO A 311 11.03 2.99 -15.56
C PRO A 311 11.67 1.62 -15.81
N THR A 312 10.85 0.58 -15.82
CA THR A 312 11.28 -0.82 -15.94
C THR A 312 10.47 -1.49 -17.03
N ARG A 313 11.11 -2.34 -17.84
CA ARG A 313 10.41 -3.13 -18.87
C ARG A 313 10.40 -4.58 -18.42
N LEU A 314 9.31 -5.28 -18.61
CA LEU A 314 9.28 -6.73 -18.51
C LEU A 314 9.20 -7.30 -19.92
N ALA A 315 10.30 -7.92 -20.35
CA ALA A 315 10.41 -8.63 -21.62
C ALA A 315 10.55 -10.13 -21.34
N VAL A 316 9.61 -10.92 -21.86
CA VAL A 316 9.60 -12.38 -21.70
C VAL A 316 10.04 -13.01 -23.02
N ASN A 317 11.28 -13.47 -23.05
CA ASN A 317 11.83 -14.19 -24.20
C ASN A 317 11.35 -15.63 -24.23
N GLU A 318 11.31 -16.24 -25.41
CA GLU A 318 10.89 -17.63 -25.57
C GLU A 318 11.77 -18.58 -24.73
N GLY A 319 11.13 -19.49 -24.00
CA GLY A 319 11.81 -20.49 -23.17
C GLY A 319 12.51 -19.95 -21.91
N ILE A 320 12.46 -18.65 -21.62
CA ILE A 320 13.05 -18.11 -20.38
C ILE A 320 12.36 -18.73 -19.16
N SER A 321 13.14 -19.18 -18.17
CA SER A 321 12.58 -19.65 -16.91
C SER A 321 12.17 -18.49 -16.01
N VAL A 322 11.26 -18.73 -15.06
CA VAL A 322 10.81 -17.72 -14.10
C VAL A 322 12.01 -17.14 -13.32
N GLN A 323 12.91 -18.00 -12.85
CA GLN A 323 14.14 -17.58 -12.16
C GLN A 323 15.02 -16.68 -13.04
N LYS A 324 15.24 -17.05 -14.31
CA LYS A 324 16.07 -16.26 -15.23
C LYS A 324 15.43 -14.90 -15.52
N LEU A 325 14.09 -14.85 -15.65
CA LEU A 325 13.36 -13.59 -15.82
C LEU A 325 13.50 -12.69 -14.59
N VAL A 326 13.33 -13.23 -13.38
CA VAL A 326 13.52 -12.45 -12.13
C VAL A 326 14.96 -11.93 -12.03
N ASN A 327 15.95 -12.76 -12.37
CA ASN A 327 17.36 -12.34 -12.37
C ASN A 327 17.63 -11.23 -13.40
N ALA A 328 17.00 -11.29 -14.58
CA ALA A 328 17.09 -10.23 -15.58
C ALA A 328 16.47 -8.91 -15.06
N GLN A 329 15.31 -8.98 -14.40
CA GLN A 329 14.70 -7.80 -13.75
C GLN A 329 15.58 -7.25 -12.63
N PHE A 330 16.21 -8.13 -11.83
CA PHE A 330 17.17 -7.71 -10.80
C PHE A 330 18.39 -7.01 -11.39
N GLN A 331 18.94 -7.53 -12.49
CA GLN A 331 20.04 -6.88 -13.21
C GLN A 331 19.62 -5.52 -13.76
N GLN A 332 18.45 -5.41 -14.39
CA GLN A 332 17.93 -4.13 -14.86
C GLN A 332 17.79 -3.11 -13.72
N PHE A 333 17.23 -3.54 -12.59
CA PHE A 333 17.10 -2.69 -11.40
C PHE A 333 18.46 -2.18 -10.91
N VAL A 334 19.44 -3.07 -10.76
CA VAL A 334 20.78 -2.71 -10.28
C VAL A 334 21.49 -1.76 -11.25
N ILE A 335 21.37 -1.99 -12.56
CA ILE A 335 21.99 -1.13 -13.59
C ILE A 335 21.30 0.25 -13.63
N SER A 336 19.97 0.30 -13.47
CA SER A 336 19.20 1.55 -13.55
C SER A 336 19.24 2.38 -12.27
N SER A 337 19.46 1.75 -11.12
CA SER A 337 19.41 2.41 -9.80
C SER A 337 20.35 3.62 -9.65
N PRO A 338 21.63 3.57 -10.11
CA PRO A 338 22.51 4.75 -10.08
C PRO A 338 22.03 5.92 -10.95
N TYR A 339 21.18 5.64 -11.93
CA TYR A 339 20.63 6.63 -12.85
C TYR A 339 19.21 7.05 -12.47
N ALA A 340 18.66 6.59 -11.34
CA ALA A 340 17.27 6.86 -10.98
C ALA A 340 16.95 8.37 -11.01
N CYS A 341 15.84 8.72 -11.67
CA CYS A 341 15.45 10.13 -11.84
C CYS A 341 14.70 10.63 -10.61
N PHE A 342 15.01 11.85 -10.17
CA PHE A 342 14.14 12.59 -9.24
C PHE A 342 12.88 12.96 -10.01
N ASP A 343 11.72 12.47 -9.55
CA ASP A 343 10.38 12.71 -10.08
C ASP A 343 10.13 12.45 -11.59
N TRP A 344 8.91 12.76 -12.02
CA TRP A 344 8.38 12.49 -13.38
C TRP A 344 8.63 13.63 -14.37
N SER A 345 8.59 14.89 -13.91
CA SER A 345 8.81 16.06 -14.78
C SER A 345 10.18 15.97 -15.45
N ARG A 346 11.21 15.59 -14.69
CA ARG A 346 12.57 15.46 -15.22
C ARG A 346 12.73 14.35 -16.26
N LEU A 347 11.94 13.28 -16.18
CA LEU A 347 11.92 12.24 -17.22
C LEU A 347 11.29 12.77 -18.52
N GLN A 348 10.25 13.60 -18.43
CA GLN A 348 9.59 14.20 -19.60
C GLN A 348 10.46 15.27 -20.30
N ASP A 349 11.40 15.88 -19.57
CA ASP A 349 12.38 16.83 -20.13
C ASP A 349 13.46 16.16 -20.99
N ILE A 350 13.56 14.83 -20.96
CA ILE A 350 14.48 14.08 -21.81
C ILE A 350 13.88 14.00 -23.22
N PRO A 351 14.58 14.53 -24.26
CA PRO A 351 14.06 14.53 -25.62
C PRO A 351 13.72 13.12 -26.12
N GLY A 352 12.48 12.93 -26.57
CA GLY A 352 11.94 11.64 -27.05
C GLY A 352 11.03 10.91 -26.05
N LEU A 353 10.94 11.36 -24.79
CA LEU A 353 10.23 10.64 -23.72
C LEU A 353 8.88 11.26 -23.30
N ARG A 354 8.42 12.30 -24.00
CA ARG A 354 7.17 13.01 -23.68
C ARG A 354 5.92 12.13 -23.74
N ASP A 355 5.94 11.09 -24.57
CA ASP A 355 4.79 10.24 -24.85
C ASP A 355 4.71 9.00 -23.94
N ILE A 356 5.74 8.74 -23.14
CA ILE A 356 5.69 7.67 -22.14
C ILE A 356 4.72 8.10 -21.06
N SER A 357 3.81 7.21 -20.68
CA SER A 357 2.88 7.44 -19.57
C SER A 357 2.76 6.19 -18.74
N PHE A 358 2.59 6.37 -17.43
CA PHE A 358 2.31 5.29 -16.51
C PHE A 358 0.91 5.46 -15.94
N ASN A 359 0.16 4.36 -15.94
CA ASN A 359 -1.13 4.28 -15.28
C ASN A 359 -1.06 3.55 -13.94
N HIS A 360 0.11 3.02 -13.60
CA HIS A 360 0.38 2.38 -12.33
C HIS A 360 1.83 2.55 -11.87
N CYS A 361 2.05 2.45 -10.56
CA CYS A 361 3.38 2.34 -9.96
C CYS A 361 3.47 1.25 -8.88
N LEU A 362 4.69 0.77 -8.66
CA LEU A 362 5.09 -0.09 -7.55
C LEU A 362 5.99 0.72 -6.63
N SER A 363 5.49 1.05 -5.45
CA SER A 363 6.19 1.89 -4.48
C SER A 363 6.90 1.04 -3.43
N PHE A 364 8.24 1.13 -3.42
CA PHE A 364 9.12 0.44 -2.48
C PHE A 364 9.83 1.42 -1.54
N LEU A 365 9.26 2.61 -1.33
CA LEU A 365 9.81 3.64 -0.46
C LEU A 365 10.01 3.11 0.97
N ASP A 366 8.91 2.67 1.59
CA ASP A 366 8.95 2.13 2.96
C ASP A 366 9.47 0.68 3.00
N PHE A 367 9.52 0.00 1.85
CA PHE A 367 9.99 -1.38 1.74
C PHE A 367 11.52 -1.50 1.85
N LEU A 368 12.23 -0.57 1.19
CA LEU A 368 13.69 -0.57 1.12
C LEU A 368 14.35 0.08 2.35
N GLU A 369 13.60 0.87 3.12
CA GLU A 369 14.12 1.47 4.35
C GLU A 369 14.29 0.42 5.46
N GLU A 370 15.46 0.41 6.12
CA GLU A 370 15.69 -0.37 7.33
C GLU A 370 15.06 0.35 8.53
N GLY A 371 14.09 -0.30 9.17
CA GLY A 371 13.30 0.26 10.28
C GLY A 371 11.81 0.06 10.03
N GLY A 372 11.14 -0.70 10.89
CA GLY A 372 9.80 -1.24 10.66
C GLY A 372 8.70 -0.21 10.44
N ASN A 373 7.54 -0.74 10.02
CA ASN A 373 6.29 0.00 10.00
C ASN A 373 6.06 0.72 11.29
N TYR A 374 5.67 1.99 11.16
CA TYR A 374 5.61 2.94 12.26
C TYR A 374 6.99 3.18 12.84
N ARG A 375 7.74 4.10 12.22
CA ARG A 375 8.96 4.60 12.84
C ARG A 375 8.62 5.16 14.22
N GLU A 376 8.93 4.42 15.28
CA GLU A 376 9.09 5.05 16.59
C GLU A 376 10.26 6.04 16.46
N SER A 377 9.96 7.28 16.09
CA SER A 377 10.92 8.36 16.22
C SER A 377 10.99 8.71 17.71
N GLN A 378 12.14 8.50 18.35
CA GLN A 378 12.44 9.20 19.59
C GLN A 378 12.81 10.63 19.23
N ALA A 379 11.84 11.55 19.28
CA ALA A 379 12.16 12.96 19.11
C ALA A 379 11.10 13.91 19.67
N LEU A 380 10.52 13.65 20.85
CA LEU A 380 9.81 14.68 21.61
C LEU A 380 10.16 14.56 23.11
N PRO A 381 10.44 15.66 23.83
CA PRO A 381 10.73 15.63 25.27
C PRO A 381 9.59 15.06 26.12
N GLU A 382 8.33 15.19 25.67
CA GLU A 382 7.11 14.79 26.40
C GLU A 382 6.21 13.80 25.64
N GLY A 383 6.76 13.04 24.67
CA GLY A 383 5.98 12.08 23.89
C GLY A 383 6.83 11.05 23.13
N LYS A 384 6.41 9.79 23.08
CA LYS A 384 7.14 8.71 22.36
C LYS A 384 6.23 8.00 21.36
N THR A 385 6.80 7.71 20.20
CA THR A 385 6.21 7.01 19.05
C THR A 385 5.41 7.93 18.12
N ILE A 386 5.98 8.18 16.93
CA ILE A 386 5.37 8.90 15.82
C ILE A 386 5.14 7.92 14.67
N SER A 387 4.00 7.26 14.69
CA SER A 387 3.61 6.31 13.64
C SER A 387 3.17 7.12 12.40
N ARG A 388 3.88 7.04 11.26
CA ARG A 388 3.55 7.78 10.02
C ARG A 388 2.97 6.86 8.94
N VAL A 389 1.90 7.28 8.28
CA VAL A 389 1.47 6.69 7.00
C VAL A 389 1.31 7.80 5.97
N VAL A 390 1.87 7.62 4.77
CA VAL A 390 1.81 8.59 3.67
C VAL A 390 0.92 8.04 2.57
N TRP A 391 -0.04 8.85 2.12
CA TRP A 391 -0.86 8.57 0.95
C TRP A 391 -0.57 9.60 -0.12
N ASP A 392 -0.09 9.10 -1.26
CA ASP A 392 0.28 9.92 -2.40
C ASP A 392 0.19 9.06 -3.67
N ALA A 393 -0.84 9.22 -4.49
CA ALA A 393 -0.99 8.43 -5.71
C ALA A 393 -0.03 8.82 -6.85
N HIS A 394 0.83 9.82 -6.66
CA HIS A 394 1.77 10.34 -7.65
C HIS A 394 1.14 10.68 -9.01
N GLY A 395 -0.15 10.99 -9.03
CA GLY A 395 -0.91 11.24 -10.27
C GLY A 395 -1.22 9.99 -11.11
N MET A 396 -0.99 8.79 -10.57
CA MET A 396 -1.30 7.53 -11.23
C MET A 396 -2.67 7.00 -10.78
N PRO A 397 -3.48 6.42 -11.70
CA PRO A 397 -4.75 5.77 -11.38
C PRO A 397 -4.65 4.68 -10.30
N MET A 398 -3.51 3.98 -10.21
CA MET A 398 -3.26 2.93 -9.21
C MET A 398 -1.79 2.94 -8.76
N GLY A 399 -1.53 2.90 -7.47
CA GLY A 399 -0.20 2.63 -6.92
C GLY A 399 -0.26 1.43 -5.98
N ILE A 400 0.76 0.57 -6.01
CA ILE A 400 0.89 -0.58 -5.11
C ILE A 400 2.06 -0.30 -4.18
N TYR A 401 1.79 -0.10 -2.89
CA TYR A 401 2.77 0.28 -1.89
C TYR A 401 3.14 -0.94 -1.05
N PHE A 402 4.43 -1.22 -1.01
CA PHE A 402 5.01 -2.32 -0.26
C PHE A 402 5.67 -1.80 1.01
N HIS A 403 5.40 -2.45 2.14
CA HIS A 403 5.98 -2.14 3.45
C HIS A 403 5.82 -3.33 4.41
N TYR A 404 6.53 -3.34 5.54
CA TYR A 404 6.60 -4.51 6.45
C TYR A 404 5.77 -4.33 7.72
N VAL A 405 4.58 -4.92 7.80
CA VAL A 405 3.71 -4.87 9.00
C VAL A 405 3.95 -6.10 9.86
N GLU A 406 4.48 -5.94 11.07
CA GLU A 406 4.64 -7.05 12.04
C GLU A 406 5.35 -8.28 11.44
N GLY A 407 6.40 -8.03 10.65
CA GLY A 407 7.16 -9.08 9.96
C GLY A 407 6.50 -9.66 8.70
N LYS A 408 5.26 -9.27 8.36
CA LYS A 408 4.59 -9.59 7.09
C LYS A 408 4.82 -8.47 6.06
N VAL A 409 4.86 -8.81 4.77
CA VAL A 409 4.85 -7.80 3.70
C VAL A 409 3.40 -7.42 3.41
N SER A 410 3.08 -6.13 3.43
CA SER A 410 1.77 -5.59 3.08
C SER A 410 1.82 -4.92 1.72
N MET A 411 0.87 -5.30 0.86
CA MET A 411 0.61 -4.72 -0.45
C MET A 411 -0.63 -3.84 -0.36
N ASN A 412 -0.43 -2.52 -0.36
CA ASN A 412 -1.52 -1.56 -0.31
C ASN A 412 -1.77 -1.01 -1.71
N PHE A 413 -2.93 -1.33 -2.27
CA PHE A 413 -3.40 -0.78 -3.52
C PHE A 413 -4.07 0.56 -3.24
N LEU A 414 -3.43 1.66 -3.58
CA LEU A 414 -4.00 3.00 -3.59
C LEU A 414 -4.58 3.26 -4.98
N TYR A 415 -5.85 3.58 -5.11
CA TYR A 415 -6.48 3.73 -6.43
C TYR A 415 -7.56 4.79 -6.46
N ASP A 416 -7.85 5.27 -7.66
CA ASP A 416 -8.99 6.13 -7.94
C ASP A 416 -10.28 5.30 -8.07
N ALA A 417 -11.18 5.41 -7.08
CA ALA A 417 -12.44 4.69 -7.06
C ALA A 417 -13.44 5.15 -8.14
N GLU A 418 -13.20 6.28 -8.81
CA GLU A 418 -13.96 6.66 -10.01
C GLU A 418 -13.55 5.83 -11.23
N GLN A 419 -12.29 5.38 -11.27
CA GLN A 419 -11.74 4.55 -12.35
C GLN A 419 -11.75 3.06 -12.04
N PHE A 420 -11.71 2.65 -10.77
CA PHE A 420 -11.69 1.25 -10.38
C PHE A 420 -12.79 0.92 -9.38
N PRO A 421 -13.65 -0.08 -9.66
CA PRO A 421 -14.56 -0.57 -8.65
C PRO A 421 -13.81 -1.38 -7.57
N VAL A 422 -14.32 -1.37 -6.34
CA VAL A 422 -13.71 -2.06 -5.19
C VAL A 422 -13.47 -3.54 -5.48
N TYR A 423 -14.50 -4.25 -5.97
CA TYR A 423 -14.40 -5.67 -6.34
C TYR A 423 -13.32 -5.95 -7.39
N GLY A 424 -13.05 -4.98 -8.27
CA GLY A 424 -12.05 -5.10 -9.32
C GLY A 424 -10.63 -5.06 -8.76
N VAL A 425 -10.38 -4.17 -7.79
CA VAL A 425 -9.07 -4.07 -7.12
C VAL A 425 -8.83 -5.26 -6.21
N GLU A 426 -9.85 -5.71 -5.47
CA GLU A 426 -9.79 -6.95 -4.67
C GLU A 426 -9.46 -8.16 -5.54
N SER A 427 -10.18 -8.33 -6.66
CA SER A 427 -9.90 -9.40 -7.63
C SER A 427 -8.48 -9.32 -8.17
N LEU A 428 -8.00 -8.12 -8.47
CA LEU A 428 -6.65 -7.90 -8.98
C LEU A 428 -5.58 -8.22 -7.95
N ALA A 429 -5.80 -7.86 -6.69
CA ALA A 429 -4.93 -8.20 -5.58
C ALA A 429 -4.86 -9.73 -5.37
N ASN A 430 -6.00 -10.40 -5.33
CA ASN A 430 -6.05 -11.86 -5.20
C ASN A 430 -5.34 -12.57 -6.37
N ARG A 431 -5.49 -12.05 -7.60
CA ARG A 431 -4.78 -12.57 -8.79
C ARG A 431 -3.28 -12.28 -8.75
N TYR A 432 -2.87 -11.17 -8.15
CA TYR A 432 -1.46 -10.86 -7.94
C TYR A 432 -0.81 -11.79 -6.92
N LYS A 433 -1.48 -12.05 -5.79
CA LYS A 433 -1.09 -13.09 -4.82
C LYS A 433 -0.96 -14.44 -5.50
N LEU A 434 -1.95 -14.82 -6.29
CA LEU A 434 -1.93 -16.08 -7.01
C LEU A 434 -0.76 -16.18 -7.99
N MET A 435 -0.46 -15.12 -8.75
CA MET A 435 0.69 -15.10 -9.65
C MET A 435 2.01 -15.33 -8.89
N LEU A 436 2.15 -14.74 -7.68
CA LEU A 436 3.30 -15.00 -6.80
C LEU A 436 3.39 -16.48 -6.41
N GLU A 437 2.29 -17.09 -5.98
CA GLU A 437 2.24 -18.53 -5.64
C GLU A 437 2.65 -19.39 -6.83
N GLN A 438 2.10 -19.12 -8.02
CA GLN A 438 2.40 -19.90 -9.22
C GLN A 438 3.87 -19.73 -9.65
N MET A 439 4.44 -18.52 -9.52
CA MET A 439 5.86 -18.28 -9.76
C MET A 439 6.76 -19.10 -8.83
N LEU A 440 6.40 -19.23 -7.55
CA LEU A 440 7.16 -20.04 -6.60
C LEU A 440 7.14 -21.53 -6.97
N LEU A 441 5.98 -22.04 -7.40
CA LEU A 441 5.81 -23.44 -7.84
C LEU A 441 6.57 -23.75 -9.13
N LYS A 442 6.63 -22.79 -10.06
CA LYS A 442 7.22 -22.96 -11.40
C LYS A 442 8.53 -22.17 -11.55
N TRP A 443 9.22 -21.94 -10.44
CA TRP A 443 10.42 -21.10 -10.37
C TRP A 443 11.49 -21.44 -11.42
N ASP A 444 11.76 -22.73 -11.61
CA ASP A 444 12.78 -23.20 -12.55
C ASP A 444 12.20 -23.60 -13.92
N SER A 445 10.88 -23.51 -14.09
CA SER A 445 10.18 -23.84 -15.33
C SER A 445 10.11 -22.66 -16.30
N PRO A 446 9.90 -22.90 -17.62
CA PRO A 446 9.63 -21.84 -18.58
C PRO A 446 8.42 -20.99 -18.18
N VAL A 447 8.50 -19.67 -18.38
CA VAL A 447 7.40 -18.73 -18.10
C VAL A 447 6.13 -19.11 -18.86
N ARG A 448 6.24 -19.67 -20.06
CA ARG A 448 5.09 -20.18 -20.82
C ARG A 448 4.29 -21.22 -20.04
N SER A 449 4.96 -22.18 -19.40
CA SER A 449 4.28 -23.21 -18.60
C SER A 449 3.60 -22.63 -17.35
N LEU A 450 4.23 -21.63 -16.72
CA LEU A 450 3.62 -20.84 -15.65
C LEU A 450 2.34 -20.14 -16.15
N MET A 451 2.39 -19.47 -17.29
CA MET A 451 1.28 -18.68 -17.83
C MET A 451 0.12 -19.57 -18.32
N GLU A 452 0.41 -20.72 -18.93
CA GLU A 452 -0.60 -21.72 -19.32
C GLU A 452 -1.36 -22.25 -18.09
N ARG A 453 -0.62 -22.58 -17.02
CA ARG A 453 -1.21 -23.00 -15.74
C ARG A 453 -2.03 -21.88 -15.10
N PHE A 454 -1.51 -20.65 -15.09
CA PHE A 454 -2.22 -19.49 -14.57
C PHE A 454 -3.52 -19.24 -15.36
N ALA A 455 -3.49 -19.34 -16.69
CA ALA A 455 -4.67 -19.19 -17.55
C ALA A 455 -5.73 -20.26 -17.28
N ALA A 456 -5.34 -21.55 -17.25
CA ALA A 456 -6.25 -22.64 -16.95
C ALA A 456 -6.95 -22.44 -15.60
N ARG A 457 -6.21 -21.94 -14.61
CA ARG A 457 -6.75 -21.59 -13.31
C ARG A 457 -7.72 -20.41 -13.33
N MET A 458 -7.40 -19.38 -14.12
CA MET A 458 -8.28 -18.22 -14.30
C MET A 458 -9.62 -18.59 -14.95
N ASP A 459 -9.61 -19.53 -15.90
CA ASP A 459 -10.82 -20.04 -16.54
C ASP A 459 -11.72 -20.79 -15.57
N LEU A 460 -11.12 -21.56 -14.66
CA LEU A 460 -11.83 -22.31 -13.63
C LEU A 460 -12.47 -21.39 -12.56
N GLN A 461 -11.83 -20.26 -12.22
CA GLN A 461 -12.41 -19.25 -11.32
C GLN A 461 -13.52 -18.40 -11.96
N ASN A 462 -13.59 -18.34 -13.30
CA ASN A 462 -14.66 -17.67 -14.02
C ASN A 462 -15.91 -18.57 -14.21
N ILE A 463 -15.86 -19.82 -13.75
CA ILE A 463 -17.05 -20.65 -13.60
C ILE A 463 -17.82 -20.09 -12.40
N ASP A 464 -18.95 -19.46 -12.70
CA ASP A 464 -19.81 -18.76 -11.77
C ASP A 464 -20.05 -19.57 -10.46
N VAL A 465 -19.51 -19.08 -9.34
CA VAL A 465 -19.73 -19.65 -7.99
C VAL A 465 -21.21 -19.62 -7.60
N LYS A 466 -22.05 -18.85 -8.30
CA LYS A 466 -23.52 -18.89 -8.16
C LYS A 466 -24.19 -20.06 -8.89
N ALA A 467 -23.45 -20.89 -9.60
CA ALA A 467 -23.93 -22.11 -10.24
C ALA A 467 -23.28 -23.35 -9.62
N ILE A 468 -23.26 -23.43 -8.28
CA ILE A 468 -23.24 -24.76 -7.64
C ILE A 468 -24.60 -25.38 -8.02
N GLN A 469 -24.62 -26.13 -9.13
CA GLN A 469 -25.78 -26.90 -9.54
C GLN A 469 -26.22 -27.76 -8.35
N GLU A 470 -27.53 -27.90 -8.16
CA GLU A 470 -28.15 -28.73 -7.11
C GLU A 470 -27.50 -30.12 -6.96
N SER A 471 -26.96 -30.66 -8.06
CA SER A 471 -26.19 -31.90 -8.14
C SER A 471 -24.85 -31.89 -7.37
N GLU A 472 -24.12 -30.77 -7.35
CA GLU A 472 -22.85 -30.63 -6.61
C GLU A 472 -23.10 -30.46 -5.11
N LEU A 473 -24.14 -29.71 -4.72
CA LEU A 473 -24.59 -29.60 -3.33
C LEU A 473 -24.99 -30.97 -2.76
N GLU A 474 -25.73 -31.77 -3.53
CA GLU A 474 -26.08 -33.13 -3.11
C GLU A 474 -24.87 -34.06 -3.08
N ARG A 475 -23.90 -33.91 -3.99
CA ARG A 475 -22.63 -34.65 -3.92
C ARG A 475 -21.86 -34.32 -2.64
N ILE A 476 -21.81 -33.05 -2.26
CA ILE A 476 -21.11 -32.57 -1.06
C ILE A 476 -21.84 -33.02 0.20
N ARG A 477 -23.17 -32.87 0.24
CA ARG A 477 -24.01 -33.38 1.33
C ARG A 477 -23.77 -34.88 1.52
N THR A 478 -23.74 -35.64 0.43
CA THR A 478 -23.44 -37.07 0.44
C THR A 478 -22.03 -37.31 1.00
N SER A 479 -21.00 -36.60 0.55
CA SER A 479 -19.65 -36.75 1.11
C SER A 479 -19.59 -36.43 2.61
N LEU A 480 -20.21 -35.33 3.05
CA LEU A 480 -20.26 -34.95 4.48
C LEU A 480 -20.95 -36.03 5.32
N LEU A 481 -22.03 -36.64 4.82
CA LEU A 481 -22.72 -37.75 5.50
C LEU A 481 -21.82 -38.99 5.68
N HIS A 482 -20.87 -39.21 4.77
CA HIS A 482 -19.94 -40.34 4.83
C HIS A 482 -18.68 -40.02 5.64
N MET A 483 -18.44 -38.76 6.02
CA MET A 483 -17.28 -38.38 6.82
C MET A 483 -17.40 -38.98 8.23
N PRO A 484 -16.40 -39.76 8.70
CA PRO A 484 -16.44 -40.37 10.03
C PRO A 484 -16.69 -39.36 11.16
N LEU A 485 -16.13 -38.16 11.04
CA LEU A 485 -16.28 -37.08 12.02
C LEU A 485 -17.71 -36.53 12.11
N LEU A 486 -18.43 -36.51 10.99
CA LEU A 486 -19.78 -35.96 10.87
C LEU A 486 -20.87 -37.04 10.95
N SER A 487 -20.49 -38.32 11.00
CA SER A 487 -21.41 -39.45 11.01
C SER A 487 -22.39 -39.39 12.20
N GLY A 488 -23.70 -39.49 11.94
CA GLY A 488 -24.72 -39.70 12.97
C GLY A 488 -25.58 -38.49 13.37
N SER A 489 -25.45 -37.32 12.74
CA SER A 489 -26.35 -36.17 13.01
C SER A 489 -26.76 -35.44 11.73
N LEU A 490 -27.93 -35.81 11.21
CA LEU A 490 -28.53 -35.19 10.01
C LEU A 490 -28.82 -33.70 10.21
N GLU A 491 -29.20 -33.32 11.43
CA GLU A 491 -29.53 -31.93 11.80
C GLU A 491 -28.27 -31.06 11.83
N SER A 492 -27.18 -31.54 12.46
CA SER A 492 -25.88 -30.85 12.44
C SER A 492 -25.32 -30.71 11.02
N ILE A 493 -25.47 -31.73 10.17
CA ILE A 493 -25.04 -31.64 8.75
C ILE A 493 -25.85 -30.59 8.01
N GLN A 494 -27.15 -30.48 8.28
CA GLN A 494 -27.99 -29.46 7.65
C GLN A 494 -27.58 -28.05 8.10
N GLU A 495 -27.34 -27.83 9.40
CA GLU A 495 -26.83 -26.53 9.88
C GLU A 495 -25.44 -26.21 9.30
N LEU A 496 -24.56 -27.22 9.16
CA LEU A 496 -23.25 -27.04 8.50
C LEU A 496 -23.41 -26.64 7.04
N MET A 497 -24.31 -27.27 6.29
CA MET A 497 -24.61 -26.94 4.89
C MET A 497 -25.17 -25.53 4.72
N GLU A 498 -25.94 -25.04 5.69
CA GLU A 498 -26.47 -23.67 5.69
C GLU A 498 -25.40 -22.61 6.03
N ALA A 499 -24.40 -22.98 6.84
CA ALA A 499 -23.33 -22.08 7.27
C ALA A 499 -22.07 -22.13 6.38
N GLY A 500 -21.87 -23.22 5.65
CA GLY A 500 -20.63 -23.53 4.93
C GLY A 500 -20.60 -23.03 3.49
N THR A 501 -19.40 -22.96 2.94
CA THR A 501 -19.12 -22.60 1.55
C THR A 501 -18.21 -23.62 0.92
N VAL A 502 -18.39 -23.83 -0.38
CA VAL A 502 -17.59 -24.79 -1.16
C VAL A 502 -16.53 -24.01 -1.91
N VAL A 503 -15.29 -24.41 -1.72
CA VAL A 503 -14.14 -23.78 -2.37
C VAL A 503 -13.33 -24.85 -3.09
N THR A 504 -13.15 -24.68 -4.39
CA THR A 504 -12.22 -25.51 -5.16
C THR A 504 -10.85 -24.85 -5.17
N LYS A 505 -9.85 -25.58 -4.65
CA LYS A 505 -8.44 -25.25 -4.78
C LYS A 505 -7.81 -26.18 -5.81
N TYR A 506 -6.66 -25.81 -6.36
CA TYR A 506 -5.97 -26.57 -7.41
C TYR A 506 -4.56 -26.89 -6.99
N LEU A 507 -3.92 -27.82 -7.71
CA LEU A 507 -2.55 -28.26 -7.44
C LEU A 507 -1.63 -27.08 -7.07
N GLY A 508 -0.86 -27.22 -6.00
CA GLY A 508 0.11 -26.24 -5.50
C GLY A 508 -0.52 -25.00 -4.82
N ASP A 509 -1.84 -24.88 -4.77
CA ASP A 509 -2.47 -23.82 -4.01
C ASP A 509 -2.12 -23.93 -2.54
N ARG A 510 -1.75 -22.78 -1.98
CA ARG A 510 -1.51 -22.66 -0.54
C ARG A 510 -2.74 -22.13 0.16
N ILE A 511 -3.11 -22.82 1.23
CA ILE A 511 -4.11 -22.41 2.20
C ILE A 511 -3.33 -21.89 3.40
N SER A 512 -3.33 -20.58 3.55
CA SER A 512 -2.53 -19.91 4.56
C SER A 512 -3.05 -20.21 5.97
N GLY A 513 -2.18 -20.10 6.99
CA GLY A 513 -2.60 -20.27 8.38
C GLY A 513 -3.72 -19.33 8.82
N GLU A 514 -3.77 -18.11 8.28
CA GLU A 514 -4.86 -17.16 8.58
C GLU A 514 -6.23 -17.62 8.04
N GLU A 515 -6.23 -18.22 6.85
CA GLU A 515 -7.43 -18.83 6.25
C GLU A 515 -7.85 -20.09 7.02
N ILE A 516 -6.87 -20.87 7.46
CA ILE A 516 -7.08 -22.07 8.28
C ILE A 516 -7.57 -21.70 9.69
N GLU A 517 -7.09 -20.62 10.31
CA GLU A 517 -7.42 -20.28 11.70
C GLU A 517 -8.81 -19.65 11.90
N SER A 518 -9.44 -19.20 10.81
CA SER A 518 -10.73 -18.50 10.85
C SER A 518 -11.92 -19.38 10.48
N LYS A 519 -11.69 -20.64 10.10
CA LYS A 519 -12.72 -21.54 9.55
C LYS A 519 -12.56 -22.96 10.08
N GLY A 520 -13.63 -23.77 10.07
CA GLY A 520 -13.55 -25.23 10.05
C GLY A 520 -13.50 -25.70 8.60
N ILE A 521 -12.47 -26.47 8.22
CA ILE A 521 -12.24 -26.85 6.83
C ILE A 521 -12.24 -28.37 6.70
N PHE A 522 -13.12 -28.89 5.86
CA PHE A 522 -13.22 -30.30 5.52
C PHE A 522 -12.79 -30.54 4.08
N VAL A 523 -12.02 -31.60 3.86
CA VAL A 523 -11.58 -31.99 2.52
C VAL A 523 -12.62 -32.94 1.93
N VAL A 524 -13.48 -32.42 1.06
CA VAL A 524 -14.53 -33.20 0.40
C VAL A 524 -13.96 -34.08 -0.70
N ASP A 525 -12.93 -33.60 -1.40
CA ASP A 525 -12.21 -34.36 -2.41
C ASP A 525 -10.78 -33.83 -2.59
N GLY A 526 -9.88 -34.69 -3.08
CA GLY A 526 -8.48 -34.36 -3.31
C GLY A 526 -7.55 -34.71 -2.13
N LYS A 527 -6.30 -34.22 -2.22
CA LYS A 527 -5.27 -34.42 -1.19
C LYS A 527 -4.50 -33.13 -0.95
N LEU A 528 -4.18 -32.86 0.30
CA LEU A 528 -3.43 -31.69 0.73
C LEU A 528 -2.31 -32.10 1.67
N THR A 529 -1.18 -31.43 1.56
CA THR A 529 -0.09 -31.51 2.51
C THR A 529 -0.30 -30.45 3.58
N ARG A 530 -0.24 -30.82 4.88
CA ARG A 530 -0.19 -29.85 5.97
C ARG A 530 1.23 -29.58 6.38
N TYR A 531 1.50 -28.31 6.66
CA TYR A 531 2.74 -27.85 7.23
C TYR A 531 2.47 -27.16 8.54
N MET A 532 3.42 -27.26 9.46
CA MET A 532 3.36 -26.66 10.78
C MET A 532 4.48 -25.63 10.92
N ASP A 533 4.14 -24.42 11.37
CA ASP A 533 5.12 -23.41 11.77
C ASP A 533 5.71 -23.80 13.12
N ALA A 534 7.01 -24.09 13.14
CA ALA A 534 7.72 -24.48 14.36
C ALA A 534 8.21 -23.26 15.18
N GLY A 535 7.99 -22.03 14.68
CA GLY A 535 8.44 -20.79 15.34
C GLY A 535 9.90 -20.42 15.06
N ASP A 536 10.64 -21.27 14.34
CA ASP A 536 12.00 -21.03 13.84
C ASP A 536 12.02 -20.36 12.45
N GLY A 537 10.84 -20.02 11.93
CA GLY A 537 10.65 -19.45 10.59
C GLY A 537 10.46 -20.48 9.47
N TRP A 538 10.50 -21.78 9.80
CA TRP A 538 10.28 -22.87 8.86
C TRP A 538 8.90 -23.52 9.02
N TYR A 539 8.34 -23.92 7.87
CA TYR A 539 7.12 -24.71 7.79
C TYR A 539 7.51 -26.17 7.56
N ASN A 540 7.42 -26.98 8.61
CA ASN A 540 7.78 -28.39 8.56
C ASN A 540 6.60 -29.23 8.08
N LEU A 541 6.87 -30.21 7.22
CA LEU A 541 5.86 -31.16 6.75
C LEU A 541 5.29 -31.91 7.95
N LEU A 542 3.98 -31.78 8.16
CA LEU A 542 3.28 -32.44 9.25
C LEU A 542 2.72 -33.80 8.80
N ASN A 543 1.76 -33.77 7.89
CA ASN A 543 1.06 -34.95 7.40
C ASN A 543 0.37 -34.66 6.06
N LEU A 544 -0.23 -35.71 5.48
CA LEU A 544 -1.08 -35.62 4.31
C LEU A 544 -2.54 -35.76 4.76
N VAL A 545 -3.37 -34.77 4.43
CA VAL A 545 -4.82 -34.80 4.59
C VAL A 545 -5.44 -35.24 3.27
N LYS A 546 -6.44 -36.11 3.35
CA LYS A 546 -7.11 -36.69 2.18
C LYS A 546 -8.59 -36.38 2.25
N LYS A 547 -9.31 -36.74 1.20
CA LYS A 547 -10.77 -36.82 1.19
C LYS A 547 -11.32 -37.42 2.49
N ASP A 548 -12.43 -36.84 2.94
CA ASP A 548 -13.23 -37.18 4.12
C ASP A 548 -12.56 -36.87 5.47
N ASP A 549 -11.54 -36.01 5.46
CA ASP A 549 -10.76 -35.63 6.63
C ASP A 549 -10.88 -34.11 6.92
N MET A 550 -10.59 -33.74 8.16
CA MET A 550 -10.56 -32.33 8.58
C MET A 550 -9.16 -31.76 8.38
N LEU A 551 -9.07 -30.57 7.79
CA LEU A 551 -7.79 -29.93 7.52
C LEU A 551 -7.17 -29.30 8.78
N ASN A 552 -7.99 -28.94 9.78
CA ASN A 552 -7.57 -27.98 10.80
C ASN A 552 -8.27 -28.10 12.16
N GLU A 553 -8.35 -29.31 12.68
CA GLU A 553 -8.89 -29.64 14.00
C GLU A 553 -8.28 -28.85 15.16
N LEU A 554 -7.03 -28.37 15.05
CA LEU A 554 -6.36 -27.57 16.08
C LEU A 554 -6.96 -26.18 16.27
N VAL A 555 -7.79 -25.69 15.33
CA VAL A 555 -8.43 -24.36 15.44
C VAL A 555 -9.33 -24.25 16.68
N LEU A 556 -9.78 -25.39 17.20
CA LEU A 556 -10.63 -25.53 18.38
C LEU A 556 -9.88 -25.31 19.72
N LEU A 557 -8.54 -25.31 19.72
CA LEU A 557 -7.72 -25.32 20.95
C LEU A 557 -7.50 -23.94 21.61
N GLY A 558 -8.38 -22.97 21.39
CA GLY A 558 -8.34 -21.68 22.08
C GLY A 558 -7.01 -20.95 21.93
N LYS A 559 -6.32 -20.65 23.06
CA LYS A 559 -5.08 -19.85 23.11
C LYS A 559 -3.79 -20.60 22.73
N ARG A 560 -3.83 -21.92 22.49
CA ARG A 560 -2.65 -22.74 22.13
C ARG A 560 -2.68 -23.15 20.66
N ARG A 561 -2.79 -22.17 19.75
CA ARG A 561 -2.84 -22.44 18.31
C ARG A 561 -1.42 -22.59 17.77
N VAL A 562 -1.20 -23.71 17.07
CA VAL A 562 -0.03 -23.87 16.21
C VAL A 562 -0.44 -23.42 14.82
N SER A 563 0.33 -22.52 14.21
CA SER A 563 0.06 -22.03 12.87
C SER A 563 0.30 -23.16 11.87
N ILE A 564 -0.76 -23.59 11.19
CA ILE A 564 -0.72 -24.63 10.15
C ILE A 564 -0.98 -23.97 8.81
N SER A 565 -0.26 -24.37 7.76
CA SER A 565 -0.64 -24.07 6.37
C SER A 565 -0.86 -25.37 5.61
N ALA A 566 -1.48 -25.30 4.44
CA ALA A 566 -1.64 -26.47 3.58
C ALA A 566 -1.32 -26.18 2.12
N GLU A 567 -0.90 -27.20 1.38
CA GLU A 567 -0.67 -27.14 -0.07
C GLU A 567 -1.40 -28.28 -0.78
N VAL A 568 -2.14 -27.98 -1.84
CA VAL A 568 -2.89 -28.99 -2.60
C VAL A 568 -1.95 -29.86 -3.44
N LEU A 569 -2.11 -31.18 -3.40
CA LEU A 569 -1.29 -32.15 -4.15
C LEU A 569 -1.99 -32.78 -5.35
N THR A 570 -3.31 -32.67 -5.45
CA THR A 570 -4.10 -33.18 -6.57
C THR A 570 -4.40 -32.06 -7.58
N ASP A 571 -4.81 -32.41 -8.80
CA ASP A 571 -5.16 -31.40 -9.82
C ASP A 571 -6.20 -30.40 -9.32
N SER A 572 -7.17 -30.90 -8.54
CA SER A 572 -8.07 -30.10 -7.72
C SER A 572 -8.29 -30.73 -6.35
N ALA A 573 -8.67 -29.90 -5.39
CA ALA A 573 -9.19 -30.29 -4.09
C ALA A 573 -10.46 -29.49 -3.81
N VAL A 574 -11.52 -30.16 -3.40
CA VAL A 574 -12.80 -29.54 -3.02
C VAL A 574 -12.83 -29.43 -1.51
N LEU A 575 -12.94 -28.21 -1.02
CA LEU A 575 -12.97 -27.89 0.40
C LEU A 575 -14.36 -27.40 0.77
N PHE A 576 -14.82 -27.85 1.93
CA PHE A 576 -16.01 -27.32 2.57
C PHE A 576 -15.57 -26.50 3.79
N GLU A 577 -15.80 -25.20 3.71
CA GLU A 577 -15.30 -24.21 4.66
C GLU A 577 -16.45 -23.57 5.42
N ILE A 578 -16.43 -23.62 6.75
CA ILE A 578 -17.44 -23.02 7.63
C ILE A 578 -16.76 -21.96 8.51
N PRO A 579 -17.33 -20.74 8.66
CA PRO A 579 -16.83 -19.78 9.63
C PRO A 579 -16.69 -20.39 11.03
N LEU A 580 -15.56 -20.15 11.72
CA LEU A 580 -15.24 -20.85 12.97
C LEU A 580 -16.26 -20.61 14.10
N ASP A 581 -16.81 -19.40 14.17
CA ASP A 581 -17.88 -19.04 15.10
C ASP A 581 -19.13 -19.91 14.88
N ARG A 582 -19.59 -20.03 13.64
CA ARG A 582 -20.71 -20.90 13.26
C ARG A 582 -20.40 -22.37 13.51
N PHE A 583 -19.18 -22.80 13.19
CA PHE A 583 -18.76 -24.18 13.43
C PHE A 583 -18.80 -24.53 14.92
N ASN A 584 -18.34 -23.64 15.80
CA ASN A 584 -18.41 -23.82 17.25
C ASN A 584 -19.85 -23.83 17.77
N ASP A 585 -20.73 -22.96 17.26
CA ASP A 585 -22.15 -22.94 17.64
C ASP A 585 -22.83 -24.29 17.35
N ILE A 586 -22.58 -24.85 16.16
CA ILE A 586 -23.11 -26.16 15.75
C ILE A 586 -22.53 -27.27 16.63
N LEU A 587 -21.22 -27.24 16.88
CA LEU A 587 -20.54 -28.21 17.74
C LEU A 587 -21.13 -28.23 19.16
N MET A 588 -21.49 -27.07 19.71
CA MET A 588 -22.01 -26.96 21.08
C MET A 588 -23.45 -27.44 21.24
N LYS A 589 -24.22 -27.58 20.15
CA LYS A 589 -25.60 -28.09 20.17
C LYS A 589 -25.70 -29.62 20.12
N ASP A 590 -24.66 -30.30 19.63
CA ASP A 590 -24.66 -31.74 19.39
C ASP A 590 -23.52 -32.42 20.17
N ASP A 591 -23.85 -32.99 21.33
CA ASP A 591 -22.88 -33.64 22.22
C ASP A 591 -22.14 -34.80 21.53
N ALA A 592 -22.82 -35.58 20.68
CA ALA A 592 -22.19 -36.71 20.00
C ALA A 592 -21.20 -36.24 18.92
N PHE A 593 -21.54 -35.17 18.21
CA PHE A 593 -20.63 -34.54 17.25
C PHE A 593 -19.42 -33.91 17.95
N LYS A 594 -19.66 -33.17 19.04
CA LYS A 594 -18.61 -32.59 19.89
C LYS A 594 -17.63 -33.65 20.39
N ASP A 595 -18.13 -34.78 20.91
CA ASP A 595 -17.28 -35.86 21.43
C ASP A 595 -16.39 -36.46 20.34
N ARG A 596 -16.93 -36.71 19.13
CA ARG A 596 -16.14 -37.23 18.00
C ARG A 596 -15.01 -36.29 17.59
N ILE A 597 -15.33 -35.00 17.44
CA ILE A 597 -14.34 -33.97 17.09
C ILE A 597 -13.28 -33.86 18.19
N PHE A 598 -13.69 -33.81 19.46
CA PHE A 598 -12.76 -33.73 20.59
C PHE A 598 -11.80 -34.93 20.63
N GLN A 599 -12.30 -36.16 20.46
CA GLN A 599 -11.46 -37.36 20.41
C GLN A 599 -10.49 -37.34 19.23
N HIS A 600 -10.94 -36.87 18.05
CA HIS A 600 -10.08 -36.71 16.89
C HIS A 600 -8.97 -35.66 17.15
N THR A 601 -9.32 -34.49 17.67
CA THR A 601 -8.35 -33.44 18.03
C THR A 601 -7.33 -33.94 19.04
N LEU A 602 -7.74 -34.73 20.04
CA LEU A 602 -6.85 -35.29 21.05
C LEU A 602 -5.82 -36.25 20.44
N LYS A 603 -6.27 -37.11 19.51
CA LYS A 603 -5.41 -38.04 18.77
C LYS A 603 -4.40 -37.32 17.90
N GLU A 604 -4.81 -36.26 17.20
CA GLU A 604 -3.87 -35.47 16.41
C GLU A 604 -2.90 -34.72 17.31
N LEU A 605 -3.33 -34.17 18.46
CA LEU A 605 -2.45 -33.56 19.48
C LEU A 605 -1.31 -34.47 19.93
N GLU A 606 -1.57 -35.75 20.18
CA GLU A 606 -0.51 -36.72 20.51
C GLU A 606 0.51 -36.85 19.38
N ARG A 607 0.06 -36.81 18.12
CA ARG A 607 0.94 -36.86 16.94
C ARG A 607 1.82 -35.61 16.86
N TYR A 608 1.24 -34.43 17.10
CA TYR A 608 1.98 -33.17 17.14
C TYR A 608 3.04 -33.15 18.24
N GLN A 609 2.69 -33.57 19.46
CA GLN A 609 3.62 -33.61 20.59
C GLN A 609 4.84 -34.50 20.28
N ARG A 610 4.64 -35.64 19.63
CA ARG A 610 5.76 -36.51 19.21
C ARG A 610 6.70 -35.83 18.23
N MET A 611 6.17 -35.04 17.29
CA MET A 611 6.99 -34.29 16.34
C MET A 611 7.73 -33.14 17.01
N TRP A 612 7.10 -32.44 17.95
CA TRP A 612 7.71 -31.36 18.72
C TRP A 612 8.86 -31.81 19.63
N VAL A 613 8.78 -33.05 20.16
CA VAL A 613 9.87 -33.65 20.96
C VAL A 613 11.04 -34.12 20.08
N GLN A 614 10.82 -34.30 18.77
CA GLN A 614 11.82 -34.78 17.81
C GLN A 614 12.54 -33.65 17.04
N SER A 615 11.94 -32.46 16.96
CA SER A 615 12.54 -31.22 16.46
C SER A 615 13.35 -30.52 17.55
#